data_AF-A0A2N1MHR9-F1
#
_entry.id   AF-A0A2N1MHR9-F1
#
_cell.length_a   1.000
_cell.length_b   1.000
_cell.length_c   1.000
_cell.angle_alpha   90.00
_cell.angle_beta   90.00
_cell.angle_gamma   90.00
#
_symmetry.space_group_name_H-M   'P 1'
#
loop_
_entity.id
_entity.type
_entity.pdbx_description
1 polymer ?
#
loop_
_entity_poly.entity_id
_entity_poly.type
_entity_poly.pdbx_seq_one_letter_code
_entity_poly.pdbx_strand_id
1 'polypeptide(L)'
;MGQNAPNSEYFCLYCECNAKSRYNMDLSWSHTGNAKGNKRPPLFPVIDLFNYIPDELHILLRISDVLMECFFRDLFKRNDFERNFKEKIEKKMNELHIHFEFFHSGRGNWNWTSLMGPDKEILLQYFPVSEFISGSRGVDVKNLWREFY
;
A
#
# COMPACT_ATOMS: atom_id res chain seq x y z
N MET A 1 -20.07 11.54 -1.91
CA MET A 1 -20.78 10.75 -0.88
C MET A 1 -21.18 11.56 0.35
N GLY A 2 -21.05 12.90 0.35
CA GLY A 2 -21.38 13.73 1.51
C GLY A 2 -20.40 13.63 2.69
N GLN A 3 -19.34 12.85 2.55
CA GLN A 3 -18.30 12.63 3.54
C GLN A 3 -17.16 13.66 3.41
N ASN A 4 -16.33 13.70 4.44
CA ASN A 4 -15.09 14.45 4.46
C ASN A 4 -14.09 13.99 3.38
N ALA A 5 -13.18 14.90 3.03
CA ALA A 5 -12.06 14.59 2.16
C ALA A 5 -11.11 13.54 2.80
N PRO A 6 -10.32 12.81 1.99
CA PRO A 6 -9.37 11.78 2.47
C PRO A 6 -8.35 12.26 3.50
N ASN A 7 -8.05 13.55 3.53
CA ASN A 7 -7.10 14.17 4.46
C ASN A 7 -7.74 14.68 5.77
N SER A 8 -9.02 14.42 5.99
CA SER A 8 -9.72 14.86 7.20
C SER A 8 -9.38 14.03 8.44
N GLU A 9 -9.69 14.58 9.62
CA GLU A 9 -9.49 13.86 10.87
C GLU A 9 -10.37 12.59 10.95
N TYR A 10 -11.58 12.61 10.38
CA TYR A 10 -12.50 11.46 10.35
C TYR A 10 -12.90 11.14 8.91
N PHE A 11 -12.12 10.25 8.27
CA PHE A 11 -12.35 9.83 6.88
C PHE A 11 -13.08 8.49 6.74
N CYS A 12 -12.87 7.55 7.66
CA CYS A 12 -13.38 6.18 7.52
C CYS A 12 -14.90 6.17 7.29
N LEU A 13 -15.38 5.34 6.37
CA LEU A 13 -16.81 5.19 6.09
C LEU A 13 -17.56 4.56 7.26
N TYR A 14 -16.90 3.63 7.91
CA TYR A 14 -17.53 2.61 8.72
C TYR A 14 -17.43 2.86 10.23
N CYS A 15 -16.47 3.68 10.65
CA CYS A 15 -16.20 3.93 12.06
C CYS A 15 -15.65 5.34 12.29
N GLU A 16 -15.69 5.80 13.53
CA GLU A 16 -15.14 7.10 13.94
C GLU A 16 -13.63 7.04 14.20
N CYS A 17 -12.88 6.29 13.39
CA CYS A 17 -11.42 6.26 13.48
C CYS A 17 -10.85 7.63 13.12
N ASN A 18 -10.15 8.24 14.07
CA ASN A 18 -9.47 9.50 13.83
C ASN A 18 -8.09 9.29 13.18
N ALA A 19 -7.65 10.26 12.37
CA ALA A 19 -6.41 10.17 11.60
C ALA A 19 -5.14 10.02 12.46
N LYS A 20 -5.16 10.47 13.73
CA LYS A 20 -4.03 10.40 14.66
C LYS A 20 -3.93 9.07 15.39
N SER A 21 -4.99 8.27 15.39
CA SER A 21 -5.02 6.97 16.07
C SER A 21 -5.06 5.78 15.09
N ARG A 22 -5.21 6.05 13.79
CA ARG A 22 -5.36 5.01 12.75
C ARG A 22 -4.19 4.03 12.61
N TYR A 23 -3.02 4.35 13.15
CA TYR A 23 -1.83 3.48 13.11
C TYR A 23 -1.72 2.58 14.36
N ASN A 24 -2.55 2.83 15.38
CA ASN A 24 -2.48 2.06 16.62
C ASN A 24 -3.30 0.78 16.46
N MET A 25 -2.59 -0.35 16.36
CA MET A 25 -3.18 -1.67 16.15
C MET A 25 -3.81 -2.27 17.43
N ASP A 26 -3.56 -1.67 18.60
CA ASP A 26 -4.20 -2.07 19.87
C ASP A 26 -5.63 -1.52 20.00
N LEU A 27 -6.02 -0.60 19.12
CA LEU A 27 -7.35 0.00 19.12
C LEU A 27 -8.28 -0.76 18.17
N SER A 28 -9.46 -1.10 18.66
CA SER A 28 -10.57 -1.60 17.84
C SER A 28 -11.62 -0.52 17.67
N TRP A 29 -12.15 -0.39 16.44
CA TRP A 29 -13.17 0.59 16.11
C TRP A 29 -14.48 -0.12 15.78
N SER A 30 -15.54 0.22 16.50
CA SER A 30 -16.86 -0.33 16.25
C SER A 30 -17.40 0.11 14.89
N HIS A 31 -18.00 -0.83 14.16
CA HIS A 31 -18.68 -0.60 12.89
C HIS A 31 -20.04 0.06 13.11
N THR A 32 -20.05 1.28 13.64
CA THR A 32 -21.25 2.05 14.00
C THR A 32 -21.58 3.16 12.99
N GLY A 33 -20.80 3.25 11.90
CA GLY A 33 -20.80 4.40 10.99
C GLY A 33 -19.94 5.55 11.52
N ASN A 34 -19.79 6.60 10.70
CA ASN A 34 -18.99 7.77 11.00
C ASN A 34 -19.82 9.07 10.98
N ALA A 35 -20.43 9.43 12.11
CA ALA A 35 -21.21 10.66 12.21
C ALA A 35 -20.33 11.93 12.07
N LYS A 36 -19.11 11.89 12.60
CA LYS A 36 -18.12 12.99 12.51
C LYS A 36 -17.58 13.20 11.09
N GLY A 37 -17.68 12.19 10.24
CA GLY A 37 -17.22 12.17 8.85
C GLY A 37 -18.23 12.74 7.85
N ASN A 38 -19.51 12.74 8.19
CA ASN A 38 -20.61 13.07 7.27
C ASN A 38 -20.97 14.56 7.34
N LYS A 39 -20.60 15.32 6.30
CA LYS A 39 -20.88 16.77 6.19
C LYS A 39 -22.15 17.11 5.41
N ARG A 40 -22.57 16.21 4.52
CA ARG A 40 -23.76 16.38 3.67
C ARG A 40 -24.52 15.06 3.62
N PRO A 41 -25.82 15.08 3.25
CA PRO A 41 -26.57 13.87 3.02
C PRO A 41 -25.84 12.93 2.04
N PRO A 42 -25.97 11.60 2.22
CA PRO A 42 -25.37 10.64 1.31
C PRO A 42 -25.90 10.86 -0.11
N LEU A 43 -25.04 10.61 -1.10
CA LEU A 43 -25.38 10.80 -2.52
C LEU A 43 -26.50 9.83 -2.95
N PHE A 44 -26.55 8.66 -2.33
CA PHE A 44 -27.55 7.62 -2.55
C PHE A 44 -28.23 7.29 -1.22
N PRO A 45 -29.21 8.08 -0.77
CA PRO A 45 -29.89 7.84 0.50
C PRO A 45 -30.71 6.53 0.52
N VAL A 46 -30.91 5.91 -0.65
CA VAL A 46 -31.58 4.62 -0.82
C VAL A 46 -30.71 3.45 -0.35
N ILE A 47 -29.38 3.60 -0.36
CA ILE A 47 -28.45 2.54 0.03
C ILE A 47 -27.98 2.83 1.45
N ASP A 48 -28.25 1.91 2.37
CA ASP A 48 -27.74 1.98 3.74
C ASP A 48 -26.20 2.01 3.74
N LEU A 49 -25.59 2.85 4.59
CA LEU A 49 -24.14 2.91 4.79
C LEU A 49 -23.54 1.55 5.14
N PHE A 50 -24.29 0.71 5.86
CA PHE A 50 -23.89 -0.64 6.21
C PHE A 50 -23.86 -1.62 5.01
N ASN A 51 -24.44 -1.23 3.87
CA ASN A 51 -24.41 -2.02 2.63
C ASN A 51 -23.28 -1.60 1.67
N TYR A 52 -22.43 -0.65 2.07
CA TYR A 52 -21.26 -0.29 1.29
C TYR A 52 -20.22 -1.39 1.49
N ILE A 53 -19.86 -2.07 0.41
CA ILE A 53 -18.83 -3.10 0.41
C ILE A 53 -17.57 -2.46 -0.18
N PRO A 54 -16.44 -2.48 0.54
CA PRO A 54 -15.19 -2.01 -0.03
C PRO A 54 -14.78 -2.91 -1.20
N ASP A 55 -14.23 -2.32 -2.25
CA ASP A 55 -13.65 -3.08 -3.35
C ASP A 55 -12.31 -3.67 -2.89
N GLU A 56 -12.34 -4.96 -2.53
CA GLU A 56 -11.18 -5.70 -2.03
C GLU A 56 -10.01 -5.70 -3.03
N LEU A 57 -10.31 -5.84 -4.32
CA LEU A 57 -9.30 -5.80 -5.38
C LEU A 57 -8.65 -4.41 -5.44
N HIS A 58 -9.44 -3.34 -5.41
CA HIS A 58 -8.90 -1.98 -5.44
C HIS A 58 -8.05 -1.68 -4.19
N ILE A 59 -8.44 -2.20 -3.03
CA ILE A 59 -7.68 -2.08 -1.78
C ILE A 59 -6.35 -2.83 -1.89
N LEU A 60 -6.35 -4.08 -2.36
CA LEU A 60 -5.15 -4.89 -2.60
C LEU A 60 -4.17 -4.14 -3.51
N LEU A 61 -4.66 -3.65 -4.65
CA LEU A 61 -3.85 -2.90 -5.62
C LEU A 61 -3.24 -1.63 -5.01
N ARG A 62 -3.97 -0.94 -4.12
CA ARG A 62 -3.50 0.29 -3.49
C ARG A 62 -2.50 0.01 -2.38
N ILE A 63 -2.71 -1.02 -1.58
CA ILE A 63 -1.80 -1.42 -0.51
C ILE A 63 -0.49 -1.94 -1.10
N SER A 64 -0.54 -2.74 -2.17
CA SER A 64 0.66 -3.21 -2.86
C SER A 64 1.53 -2.05 -3.37
N ASP A 65 0.91 -1.01 -3.94
CA ASP A 65 1.62 0.20 -4.38
C ASP A 65 2.32 0.89 -3.22
N VAL A 66 1.63 1.06 -2.09
CA VAL A 66 2.20 1.69 -0.88
C VAL A 66 3.37 0.86 -0.33
N LEU A 67 3.24 -0.46 -0.26
CA LEU A 67 4.30 -1.36 0.20
C LEU A 67 5.54 -1.28 -0.70
N MET A 68 5.35 -1.33 -2.02
CA MET A 68 6.43 -1.19 -2.99
C MET A 68 7.09 0.20 -2.94
N GLU A 69 6.30 1.27 -2.85
CA GLU A 69 6.81 2.63 -2.73
C GLU A 69 7.66 2.78 -1.46
N CYS A 70 7.20 2.23 -0.34
CA CYS A 70 7.96 2.25 0.90
C CYS A 70 9.27 1.47 0.78
N PHE A 71 9.23 0.29 0.17
CA PHE A 71 10.41 -0.55 -0.05
C PHE A 71 11.45 0.15 -0.93
N PHE A 72 11.05 0.64 -2.12
CA PHE A 72 11.98 1.29 -3.04
C PHE A 72 12.49 2.62 -2.51
N ARG A 73 11.64 3.42 -1.84
CA ARG A 73 12.09 4.68 -1.20
C ARG A 73 13.18 4.43 -0.17
N ASP A 74 13.12 3.32 0.57
CA ASP A 74 14.16 2.98 1.53
C ASP A 74 15.44 2.44 0.89
N LEU A 75 15.33 1.82 -0.28
CA LEU A 75 16.49 1.43 -1.09
C LEU A 75 17.16 2.63 -1.76
N PHE A 76 16.39 3.57 -2.33
CA PHE A 76 16.92 4.77 -2.98
C PHE A 76 17.64 5.72 -2.03
N LYS A 77 17.32 5.67 -0.72
CA LYS A 77 18.09 6.41 0.30
C LYS A 77 19.52 5.88 0.48
N ARG A 78 19.82 4.68 -0.01
CA ARG A 78 21.16 4.09 0.07
C ARG A 78 21.98 4.56 -1.12
N ASN A 79 23.18 5.07 -0.84
CA ASN A 79 24.09 5.62 -1.85
C ASN A 79 24.62 4.58 -2.86
N ASP A 80 24.34 3.30 -2.64
CA ASP A 80 24.79 2.17 -3.45
C ASP A 80 23.66 1.49 -4.23
N PHE A 81 22.46 2.08 -4.28
CA PHE A 81 21.29 1.51 -4.98
C PHE A 81 21.61 1.04 -6.41
N GLU A 82 22.16 1.93 -7.23
CA GLU A 82 22.42 1.66 -8.65
C GLU A 82 23.45 0.53 -8.85
N ARG A 83 24.48 0.47 -7.99
CA ARG A 83 25.56 -0.51 -8.10
C ARG A 83 25.19 -1.88 -7.50
N ASN A 84 24.42 -1.90 -6.42
CA ASN A 84 24.25 -3.11 -5.60
C ASN A 84 22.84 -3.70 -5.61
N PHE A 85 21.81 -2.91 -5.92
CA PHE A 85 20.41 -3.30 -5.76
C PHE A 85 19.65 -3.34 -7.08
N LYS A 86 19.86 -2.37 -7.98
CA LYS A 86 19.11 -2.23 -9.24
C LYS A 86 19.05 -3.55 -10.03
N GLU A 87 20.19 -4.03 -10.52
CA GLU A 87 20.26 -5.24 -11.35
C GLU A 87 19.76 -6.49 -10.62
N LYS A 88 20.02 -6.59 -9.31
CA LYS A 88 19.57 -7.74 -8.51
C LYS A 88 18.05 -7.80 -8.41
N ILE A 89 17.40 -6.65 -8.20
CA ILE A 89 15.95 -6.58 -8.11
C ILE A 89 15.32 -6.85 -9.47
N GLU A 90 15.81 -6.22 -10.54
CA GLU A 90 15.32 -6.47 -11.91
C GLU A 90 15.45 -7.95 -12.28
N LYS A 91 16.59 -8.58 -11.94
CA LYS A 91 16.79 -10.03 -12.12
C LYS A 91 15.77 -10.85 -11.32
N LYS A 92 15.53 -10.51 -10.04
CA LYS A 92 14.53 -11.21 -9.21
C LYS A 92 13.11 -11.06 -9.74
N MET A 93 12.75 -9.90 -10.30
CA MET A 93 11.45 -9.73 -10.95
C MET A 93 11.33 -10.58 -12.20
N ASN A 94 12.38 -10.64 -13.01
CA ASN A 94 12.40 -11.48 -14.21
C ASN A 94 12.34 -12.98 -13.89
N GLU A 95 12.98 -13.43 -12.80
CA GLU A 95 12.85 -14.80 -12.26
C GLU A 95 11.39 -15.13 -11.87
N LEU A 96 10.58 -14.12 -11.55
CA LEU A 96 9.14 -14.24 -11.27
C LEU A 96 8.27 -14.01 -12.50
N HIS A 97 8.86 -13.90 -13.70
CA HIS A 97 8.17 -13.58 -14.96
C HIS A 97 7.48 -12.21 -14.97
N ILE A 98 7.93 -11.27 -14.15
CA ILE A 98 7.41 -9.89 -14.10
C ILE A 98 8.35 -8.99 -14.92
N HIS A 99 7.80 -8.30 -15.92
CA HIS A 99 8.53 -7.28 -16.66
C HIS A 99 8.67 -6.01 -15.80
N PHE A 100 9.90 -5.71 -15.37
CA PHE A 100 10.17 -4.63 -14.43
C PHE A 100 11.55 -4.01 -14.65
N GLU A 101 11.60 -2.68 -14.69
CA GLU A 101 12.83 -1.91 -14.87
C GLU A 101 12.80 -0.64 -14.02
N PHE A 102 13.97 -0.21 -13.54
CA PHE A 102 14.16 1.11 -12.95
C PHE A 102 14.68 2.09 -14.00
N PHE A 103 14.08 3.28 -14.03
CA PHE A 103 14.44 4.36 -14.96
C PHE A 103 14.49 5.71 -14.25
N HIS A 104 15.21 6.67 -14.83
CA HIS A 104 15.20 8.04 -14.33
C HIS A 104 13.98 8.81 -14.85
N SER A 105 13.19 9.35 -13.93
CA SER A 105 12.30 10.46 -14.25
C SER A 105 13.14 11.74 -14.31
N GLY A 106 12.90 12.59 -15.31
CA GLY A 106 13.86 13.61 -15.79
C GLY A 106 14.56 14.52 -14.76
N ARG A 107 14.07 14.65 -13.52
CA ARG A 107 14.74 15.37 -12.41
C ARG A 107 15.79 14.56 -11.65
N GLY A 108 16.27 13.45 -12.20
CA GLY A 108 17.26 12.57 -11.55
C GLY A 108 16.67 11.64 -10.49
N ASN A 109 15.35 11.67 -10.28
CA ASN A 109 14.69 10.76 -9.35
C ASN A 109 14.48 9.40 -10.02
N TRP A 110 14.86 8.33 -9.32
CA TRP A 110 14.54 6.96 -9.71
C TRP A 110 13.02 6.75 -9.72
N ASN A 111 12.57 6.06 -10.75
CA ASN A 111 11.21 5.58 -10.91
C ASN A 111 11.26 4.13 -11.43
N TRP A 112 10.12 3.46 -11.45
CA TRP A 112 10.03 2.03 -11.79
C TRP A 112 8.78 1.71 -12.61
N THR A 113 8.81 0.56 -13.29
CA THR A 113 7.67 0.06 -14.05
C THR A 113 6.47 -0.16 -13.14
N SER A 114 5.32 0.44 -13.50
CA SER A 114 4.05 0.19 -12.80
C SER A 114 3.60 -1.25 -13.06
N LEU A 115 3.22 -1.96 -12.00
CA LEU A 115 2.77 -3.34 -12.09
C LEU A 115 1.25 -3.45 -12.22
N MET A 116 0.79 -4.48 -12.94
CA MET A 116 -0.62 -4.84 -13.06
C MET A 116 -1.04 -5.74 -11.90
N GLY A 117 -2.36 -5.98 -11.75
CA GLY A 117 -2.89 -6.79 -10.65
C GLY A 117 -2.24 -8.18 -10.50
N PRO A 118 -2.16 -9.00 -11.55
CA PRO A 118 -1.52 -10.31 -11.48
C PRO A 118 -0.04 -10.24 -11.05
N ASP A 119 0.72 -9.27 -11.56
CA ASP A 119 2.13 -9.08 -11.20
C ASP A 119 2.28 -8.66 -9.74
N LYS A 120 1.37 -7.82 -9.23
CA LYS A 120 1.32 -7.41 -7.82
C LYS A 120 1.05 -8.60 -6.89
N GLU A 121 0.16 -9.50 -7.27
CA GLU A 121 -0.11 -10.73 -6.52
C GLU A 121 1.13 -11.63 -6.45
N ILE A 122 1.79 -11.87 -7.58
CA ILE A 122 3.03 -12.66 -7.64
C ILE A 122 4.12 -12.01 -6.79
N LEU A 123 4.25 -10.69 -6.85
CA LEU A 123 5.22 -9.93 -6.06
C LEU A 123 4.98 -10.07 -4.56
N LEU A 124 3.75 -9.89 -4.09
CA LEU A 124 3.39 -10.05 -2.67
C LEU A 124 3.64 -11.47 -2.16
N GLN A 125 3.42 -12.48 -3.01
CA GLN A 125 3.57 -13.90 -2.66
C GLN A 125 4.98 -14.47 -2.76
N TYR A 126 5.81 -13.95 -3.67
CA TYR A 126 7.07 -14.61 -4.02
C TYR A 126 8.30 -13.72 -3.95
N PHE A 127 8.18 -12.39 -4.04
CA PHE A 127 9.35 -11.51 -4.04
C PHE A 127 10.15 -11.61 -2.72
N PRO A 128 11.48 -11.79 -2.76
CA PRO A 128 12.29 -12.05 -1.57
C PRO A 128 12.75 -10.75 -0.87
N VAL A 129 11.80 -10.01 -0.28
CA VAL A 129 12.07 -8.69 0.35
C VAL A 129 13.21 -8.72 1.37
N SER A 130 13.31 -9.80 2.16
CA SER A 130 14.32 -9.98 3.21
C SER A 130 15.75 -10.05 2.67
N GLU A 131 15.97 -10.34 1.39
CA GLU A 131 17.31 -10.30 0.78
C GLU A 131 17.85 -8.86 0.64
N PHE A 132 16.97 -7.86 0.64
CA PHE A 132 17.31 -6.45 0.38
C PHE A 132 17.24 -5.56 1.64
N ILE A 133 16.57 -6.04 2.68
CA ILE A 133 16.48 -5.38 4.00
C ILE A 133 17.21 -6.22 5.03
N SER A 134 18.25 -5.65 5.63
CA SER A 134 19.06 -6.33 6.65
C SER A 134 18.34 -6.45 8.00
N GLY A 135 18.66 -7.51 8.73
CA GLY A 135 18.24 -7.71 10.12
C GLY A 135 16.79 -8.18 10.30
N SER A 136 16.29 -8.12 11.54
CA SER A 136 14.91 -8.51 11.89
C SER A 136 13.86 -7.75 11.07
N ARG A 137 14.14 -6.48 10.77
CA ARG A 137 13.30 -5.63 9.92
C ARG A 137 12.97 -6.26 8.58
N GLY A 138 13.92 -6.97 7.95
CA GLY A 138 13.66 -7.63 6.66
C GLY A 138 12.69 -8.80 6.78
N VAL A 139 12.72 -9.50 7.92
CA VAL A 139 11.78 -10.58 8.24
C VAL A 139 10.39 -9.98 8.52
N ASP A 140 10.31 -8.91 9.30
CA ASP A 140 9.05 -8.25 9.62
C ASP A 140 8.35 -7.71 8.36
N VAL A 141 9.09 -7.06 7.45
CA VAL A 141 8.53 -6.57 6.19
C VAL A 141 8.12 -7.73 5.27
N LYS A 142 8.91 -8.81 5.22
CA LYS A 142 8.53 -10.02 4.48
C LYS A 142 7.21 -10.60 5.02
N ASN A 143 7.05 -10.70 6.34
CA ASN A 143 5.83 -11.19 6.97
C ASN A 143 4.66 -10.25 6.70
N LEU A 144 4.88 -8.93 6.75
CA LEU A 144 3.85 -7.95 6.39
C LEU A 144 3.33 -8.12 4.95
N TRP A 145 4.21 -8.40 3.99
CA TRP A 145 3.79 -8.69 2.61
C TRP A 145 3.11 -10.05 2.52
N ARG A 146 3.65 -11.01 3.29
CA ARG A 146 3.14 -12.35 3.62
C ARG A 146 1.66 -12.37 3.94
N GLU A 147 1.36 -11.80 5.09
CA GLU A 147 0.07 -11.86 5.77
C GLU A 147 -1.01 -11.02 5.07
N PHE A 148 -0.62 -10.19 4.10
CA PHE A 148 -1.57 -9.43 3.30
C PHE A 148 -2.17 -10.23 2.13
N TYR A 149 -1.51 -11.29 1.68
CA TYR A 149 -2.03 -12.23 0.67
C TYR A 149 -2.41 -13.56 1.33
#